data_AF-A0A4Q0ZLR1-F1
#
_entry.id   AF-A0A4Q0ZLR1-F1
#
_cell.length_a   1.000
_cell.length_b   1.000
_cell.length_c   1.000
_cell.angle_alpha   90.00
_cell.angle_beta   90.00
_cell.angle_gamma   90.00
#
_symmetry.space_group_name_H-M   'P 1'
#
loop_
_entity.id
_entity.type
_entity.pdbx_description
1 polymer ?
#
loop_
_entity_poly.entity_id
_entity_poly.type
_entity_poly.pdbx_seq_one_letter_code
_entity_poly.pdbx_strand_id
1 'polypeptide(L)'
;MFICGYHFPADMGNDVSFDKVIEKVEDGVDAKGKTVTLTSETKEGTIIEELVVPEGTFAHTAFVDYFESSEIEGDTKMIYYTNKYQISEISKSVDKEITKDLCKKLDDMNLYRVKVA
;
A
#
# COMPACT_ATOMS: atom_id res chain seq x y z
N MET A 1 9.84 9.81 11.40
CA MET A 1 9.39 9.83 9.98
C MET A 1 8.21 8.87 9.83
N PHE A 2 7.24 9.15 8.94
CA PHE A 2 6.16 8.21 8.63
C PHE A 2 6.37 7.54 7.27
N ILE A 3 6.42 6.21 7.22
CA ILE A 3 6.53 5.43 5.98
C ILE A 3 5.47 4.32 6.01
N CYS A 4 4.60 4.28 4.99
CA CYS A 4 3.50 3.31 4.90
C CYS A 4 2.59 3.33 6.16
N GLY A 5 2.37 4.51 6.77
CA GLY A 5 1.62 4.64 8.03
C GLY A 5 2.42 4.37 9.31
N TYR A 6 3.63 3.82 9.23
CA TYR A 6 4.45 3.52 10.40
C TYR A 6 5.29 4.70 10.88
N HIS A 7 5.29 4.93 12.20
CA HIS A 7 6.22 5.85 12.82
C HIS A 7 7.60 5.21 13.00
N PHE A 8 8.63 5.87 12.47
CA PHE A 8 10.05 5.58 12.69
C PHE A 8 10.69 6.67 13.57
N PRO A 9 11.54 6.28 14.54
CA PRO A 9 12.12 7.22 15.50
C PRO A 9 13.05 8.23 14.83
N ALA A 10 13.16 9.42 15.45
CA ALA A 10 13.81 10.58 14.84
C ALA A 10 15.34 10.45 14.72
N ASP A 11 15.95 9.60 15.53
CA ASP A 11 17.38 9.26 15.49
C ASP A 11 17.78 8.53 14.20
N MET A 12 16.84 7.87 13.51
CA MET A 12 17.04 7.30 12.17
C MET A 12 17.02 8.34 11.04
N GLY A 13 16.62 9.58 11.32
CA GLY A 13 16.61 10.68 10.35
C GLY A 13 15.86 10.34 9.06
N ASN A 14 16.51 10.61 7.92
CA ASN A 14 16.03 10.26 6.57
C ASN A 14 16.61 8.92 6.05
N ASP A 15 17.42 8.23 6.86
CA ASP A 15 18.16 7.02 6.44
C ASP A 15 17.41 5.73 6.81
N VAL A 16 16.08 5.76 6.81
CA VAL A 16 15.29 4.54 7.01
C VAL A 16 15.38 3.71 5.73
N SER A 17 16.11 2.59 5.79
CA SER A 17 16.21 1.65 4.67
C SER A 17 14.86 0.98 4.39
N PHE A 18 14.62 0.63 3.12
CA PHE A 18 13.43 -0.15 2.74
C PHE A 18 13.33 -1.47 3.50
N ASP A 19 14.46 -2.14 3.77
CA ASP A 19 14.49 -3.39 4.54
C ASP A 19 13.79 -3.27 5.90
N LYS A 20 14.01 -2.17 6.63
CA LYS A 20 13.34 -1.95 7.93
C LYS A 20 11.84 -1.71 7.81
N VAL A 21 11.40 -1.15 6.69
CA VAL A 21 9.97 -0.94 6.40
C VAL A 21 9.31 -2.26 6.05
N ILE A 22 9.99 -3.08 5.26
CA ILE A 22 9.54 -4.42 4.87
C ILE A 22 9.38 -5.30 6.12
N GLU A 23 10.40 -5.38 6.97
CA GLU A 23 10.35 -6.13 8.24
C GLU A 23 9.13 -5.72 9.07
N LYS A 24 8.88 -4.41 9.20
CA LYS A 24 7.78 -3.90 10.02
C LYS A 24 6.40 -4.20 9.46
N VAL A 25 6.26 -4.19 8.13
CA VAL A 25 5.01 -4.54 7.43
C VAL A 25 4.76 -6.05 7.49
N GLU A 26 5.79 -6.87 7.30
CA GLU A 26 5.68 -8.34 7.34
C GLU A 26 5.43 -8.87 8.76
N ASP A 27 6.02 -8.26 9.78
CA ASP A 27 5.77 -8.60 11.18
C ASP A 27 4.39 -8.12 11.67
N GLY A 28 3.83 -7.10 11.01
CA GLY A 28 2.60 -6.42 11.42
C GLY A 28 1.31 -7.18 11.11
N VAL A 29 1.31 -8.04 10.08
CA VAL A 29 0.08 -8.67 9.59
C VAL A 29 0.30 -10.02 8.90
N ASP A 30 -0.65 -10.95 9.08
CA ASP A 30 -0.76 -12.14 8.23
C ASP A 30 -1.62 -11.82 7.00
N ALA A 31 -0.97 -11.64 5.85
CA ALA A 31 -1.64 -11.33 4.59
C ALA A 31 -2.11 -12.58 3.82
N LYS A 32 -1.70 -13.79 4.23
CA LYS A 32 -1.87 -14.99 3.40
C LYS A 32 -3.35 -15.34 3.18
N GLY A 33 -3.69 -15.69 1.94
CA GLY A 33 -5.05 -16.08 1.54
C GLY A 33 -6.05 -14.93 1.45
N LYS A 34 -5.64 -13.67 1.71
CA LYS A 34 -6.47 -12.49 1.56
C LYS A 34 -6.42 -11.95 0.14
N THR A 35 -7.55 -11.47 -0.35
CA THR A 35 -7.63 -10.79 -1.65
C THR A 35 -7.62 -9.28 -1.45
N VAL A 36 -6.69 -8.59 -2.09
CA VAL A 36 -6.60 -7.13 -2.04
C VAL A 36 -7.06 -6.56 -3.38
N THR A 37 -8.10 -5.73 -3.34
CA THR A 37 -8.63 -5.00 -4.51
C THR A 37 -8.49 -3.50 -4.29
N LEU A 38 -8.01 -2.79 -5.30
CA LEU A 38 -7.93 -1.32 -5.31
C LEU A 38 -8.92 -0.76 -6.32
N THR A 39 -9.84 0.09 -5.88
CA THR A 39 -10.75 0.82 -6.76
C THR A 39 -10.19 2.22 -7.00
N SER A 40 -9.89 2.55 -8.25
CA SER A 40 -9.43 3.88 -8.68
C SER A 40 -10.61 4.80 -8.96
N GLU A 41 -10.58 6.02 -8.44
CA GLU A 41 -11.61 7.03 -8.65
C GLU A 41 -11.01 8.42 -8.97
N THR A 42 -11.71 9.20 -9.79
CA THR A 42 -11.36 10.60 -10.03
C THR A 42 -11.65 11.44 -8.78
N LYS A 43 -11.12 12.67 -8.73
CA LYS A 43 -11.48 13.65 -7.68
C LYS A 43 -12.98 13.97 -7.63
N GLU A 44 -13.70 13.71 -8.72
CA GLU A 44 -15.15 13.94 -8.86
C GLU A 44 -15.97 12.71 -8.42
N GLY A 45 -15.31 11.62 -7.99
CA GLY A 45 -15.96 10.39 -7.50
C GLY A 45 -16.33 9.39 -8.59
N THR A 46 -15.87 9.59 -9.82
CA THR A 46 -16.11 8.63 -10.92
C THR A 46 -15.14 7.46 -10.80
N ILE A 47 -15.67 6.25 -10.67
CA ILE A 47 -14.87 5.03 -10.68
C ILE A 47 -14.26 4.82 -12.08
N ILE A 48 -12.95 4.60 -12.11
CA ILE A 48 -12.17 4.42 -13.34
C ILE A 48 -11.94 2.93 -13.61
N GLU A 49 -11.37 2.23 -12.63
CA GLU A 49 -10.97 0.82 -12.76
C GLU A 49 -10.81 0.15 -11.39
N GLU A 50 -10.83 -1.18 -11.41
CA GLU A 50 -10.48 -2.02 -10.25
C GLU A 50 -9.21 -2.81 -10.57
N LEU A 51 -8.27 -2.81 -9.61
CA LEU A 51 -6.99 -3.50 -9.70
C LEU A 51 -6.91 -4.57 -8.64
N VAL A 52 -6.44 -5.76 -9.00
CA VAL A 52 -6.12 -6.81 -8.02
C VAL A 52 -4.63 -6.74 -7.72
N VAL A 53 -4.28 -6.67 -6.44
CA VAL A 53 -2.88 -6.68 -6.01
C VAL A 53 -2.41 -8.14 -5.90
N PRO A 54 -1.32 -8.54 -6.58
CA PRO A 54 -0.85 -9.92 -6.55
C PRO A 54 -0.48 -10.38 -5.13
N GLU A 55 -1.04 -11.50 -4.68
CA GLU A 55 -0.72 -12.09 -3.37
C GLU A 55 0.77 -12.42 -3.24
N GLY A 56 1.32 -12.21 -2.04
CA GLY A 56 2.73 -12.49 -1.74
C GLY A 56 3.72 -11.42 -2.19
N THR A 57 3.22 -10.28 -2.69
CA THR A 57 4.03 -9.09 -2.95
C THR A 57 4.09 -8.19 -1.71
N PHE A 58 5.13 -7.36 -1.60
CA PHE A 58 5.18 -6.34 -0.55
C PHE A 58 3.96 -5.42 -0.62
N ALA A 59 3.54 -5.01 -1.83
CA ALA A 59 2.34 -4.20 -2.01
C ALA A 59 1.11 -4.83 -1.36
N HIS A 60 0.92 -6.14 -1.55
CA HIS A 60 -0.20 -6.88 -0.99
C HIS A 60 -0.19 -6.84 0.52
N THR A 61 0.92 -7.24 1.15
CA THR A 61 1.05 -7.22 2.62
C THR A 61 0.87 -5.80 3.17
N ALA A 62 1.46 -4.79 2.54
CA ALA A 62 1.34 -3.40 2.97
C ALA A 62 -0.10 -2.87 2.89
N PHE A 63 -0.87 -3.28 1.87
CA PHE A 63 -2.27 -2.89 1.76
C PHE A 63 -3.19 -3.63 2.74
N VAL A 64 -2.90 -4.90 3.04
CA VAL A 64 -3.60 -5.63 4.11
C VAL A 64 -3.34 -4.94 5.45
N ASP A 65 -2.08 -4.68 5.76
CA ASP A 65 -1.69 -4.00 6.99
C ASP A 65 -2.32 -2.60 7.11
N TYR A 66 -2.27 -1.81 6.05
CA TYR A 66 -2.91 -0.50 6.00
C TYR A 66 -4.43 -0.59 6.25
N PHE A 67 -5.08 -1.59 5.67
CA PHE A 67 -6.51 -1.80 5.86
C PHE A 67 -6.82 -2.20 7.31
N GLU A 68 -6.05 -3.08 7.93
CA GLU A 68 -6.34 -3.58 9.28
C GLU A 68 -5.92 -2.61 10.40
N SER A 69 -4.83 -1.87 10.20
CA SER A 69 -4.32 -0.89 11.18
C SER A 69 -5.11 0.42 11.20
N SER A 70 -5.91 0.71 10.17
CA SER A 70 -6.68 1.94 10.10
C SER A 70 -7.92 1.88 11.02
N GLU A 71 -8.07 2.88 11.89
CA GLU A 71 -9.24 3.08 12.77
C GLU A 71 -10.55 3.44 12.02
N ILE A 72 -10.47 3.62 10.70
CA ILE A 72 -11.63 3.95 9.87
C ILE A 72 -12.45 2.67 9.63
N GLU A 73 -13.71 2.66 10.06
CA GLU A 73 -14.64 1.57 9.79
C GLU A 73 -15.19 1.63 8.34
N GLY A 74 -15.40 0.46 7.73
CA GLY A 74 -16.02 0.32 6.41
C GLY A 74 -15.44 -0.81 5.56
N ASP A 75 -16.19 -1.22 4.53
CA ASP A 75 -15.79 -2.29 3.60
C ASP A 75 -14.65 -1.88 2.66
N THR A 76 -14.40 -0.57 2.53
CA THR A 76 -13.31 -0.01 1.74
C THR A 76 -12.70 1.17 2.49
N LYS A 77 -11.37 1.36 2.37
CA LYS A 77 -10.65 2.46 3.00
C LYS A 77 -9.90 3.28 1.96
N MET A 78 -9.99 4.60 2.05
CA MET A 78 -9.27 5.50 1.15
C MET A 78 -7.78 5.46 1.47
N ILE A 79 -6.93 5.22 0.47
CA ILE A 79 -5.48 5.18 0.64
C ILE A 79 -4.94 6.62 0.67
N TYR A 80 -4.19 6.95 1.71
CA TYR A 80 -3.47 8.23 1.75
C TYR A 80 -2.46 8.34 0.61
N TYR A 81 -2.45 9.49 -0.06
CA TYR A 81 -1.58 9.74 -1.22
C TYR A 81 -0.11 9.43 -0.90
N THR A 82 0.41 9.86 0.25
CA THR A 82 1.80 9.57 0.65
C THR A 82 2.07 8.07 0.78
N ASN A 83 1.15 7.32 1.38
CA ASN A 83 1.29 5.86 1.53
C ASN A 83 1.24 5.17 0.16
N LYS A 84 0.38 5.63 -0.76
CA LYS A 84 0.31 5.12 -2.14
C LYS A 84 1.69 5.14 -2.82
N TYR A 85 2.37 6.29 -2.80
CA TYR A 85 3.70 6.43 -3.42
C TYR A 85 4.78 5.63 -2.69
N GLN A 86 4.77 5.64 -1.36
CA GLN A 86 5.75 4.89 -0.58
C GLN A 86 5.65 3.39 -0.85
N ILE A 87 4.43 2.85 -0.89
CA ILE A 87 4.18 1.45 -1.24
C ILE A 87 4.63 1.16 -2.67
N SER A 88 4.30 2.02 -3.64
CA SER A 88 4.73 1.89 -5.04
C SER A 88 6.27 1.84 -5.16
N GLU A 89 6.99 2.75 -4.53
CA GLU A 89 8.46 2.84 -4.61
C GLU A 89 9.18 1.63 -3.99
N ILE A 90 8.70 1.16 -2.84
CA ILE A 90 9.26 -0.05 -2.21
C ILE A 90 8.94 -1.28 -3.06
N SER A 91 7.71 -1.38 -3.58
CA SER A 91 7.28 -2.51 -4.42
C SER A 91 8.09 -2.60 -5.72
N LYS A 92 8.44 -1.46 -6.34
CA LYS A 92 9.33 -1.41 -7.52
C LYS A 92 10.70 -2.03 -7.22
N SER A 93 11.20 -1.85 -6.00
CA SER A 93 12.51 -2.34 -5.57
C SER A 93 12.49 -3.82 -5.20
N VAL A 94 11.42 -4.27 -4.52
CA VAL A 94 11.29 -5.62 -3.96
C VAL A 94 10.65 -6.59 -4.95
N ASP A 95 9.45 -6.28 -5.43
CA ASP A 95 8.61 -7.18 -6.24
C ASP A 95 8.88 -7.05 -7.76
N LYS A 96 9.55 -5.98 -8.16
CA LYS A 96 10.07 -5.73 -9.53
C LYS A 96 9.00 -5.91 -10.61
N GLU A 97 9.13 -6.93 -11.46
CA GLU A 97 8.23 -7.16 -12.60
C GLU A 97 6.83 -7.60 -12.17
N ILE A 98 6.67 -8.23 -11.00
CA ILE A 98 5.37 -8.75 -10.52
C ILE A 98 4.38 -7.60 -10.26
N THR A 99 4.87 -6.49 -9.71
CA THR A 99 4.05 -5.31 -9.38
C THR A 99 4.24 -4.17 -10.38
N LYS A 100 4.99 -4.34 -11.46
CA LYS A 100 5.37 -3.26 -12.38
C LYS A 100 4.16 -2.51 -12.94
N ASP A 101 3.14 -3.22 -13.40
CA ASP A 101 1.95 -2.59 -13.95
C ASP A 101 1.07 -1.97 -12.87
N LEU A 102 1.00 -2.58 -11.69
CA LEU A 102 0.35 -1.99 -10.52
C LEU A 102 1.03 -0.66 -10.14
N CYS A 103 2.36 -0.64 -10.03
CA CYS A 103 3.13 0.55 -9.64
C CYS A 103 2.97 1.69 -10.65
N LYS A 104 2.94 1.38 -11.96
CA LYS A 104 2.63 2.40 -12.99
C LYS A 104 1.26 3.04 -12.79
N LYS A 105 0.26 2.28 -12.35
CA LYS A 105 -1.07 2.79 -12.05
C LYS A 105 -1.06 3.64 -10.79
N LEU A 106 -0.41 3.16 -9.73
CA LEU A 106 -0.31 3.89 -8.46
C LEU A 106 0.44 5.23 -8.58
N ASP A 107 1.28 5.42 -9.59
CA ASP A 107 1.99 6.68 -9.84
C ASP A 107 1.08 7.82 -10.37
N ASP A 108 -0.16 7.53 -10.76
CA ASP A 108 -1.11 8.52 -11.28
C ASP A 108 -1.62 9.53 -10.21
N MET A 109 -2.46 10.48 -10.62
CA MET A 109 -3.11 11.44 -9.71
C MET A 109 -4.50 10.99 -9.20
N ASN A 110 -4.91 9.76 -9.47
CA ASN A 110 -6.20 9.24 -9.04
C ASN A 110 -6.18 8.86 -7.56
N LEU A 111 -7.39 8.85 -6.99
CA LEU A 111 -7.65 8.38 -5.64
C LEU A 111 -7.87 6.88 -5.68
N TYR A 112 -7.43 6.18 -4.64
CA TYR A 112 -7.58 4.73 -4.56
C TYR A 112 -8.21 4.33 -3.25
N ARG A 113 -9.19 3.43 -3.32
CA ARG A 113 -9.76 2.75 -2.15
C ARG A 113 -9.27 1.32 -2.13
N VAL A 114 -8.80 0.86 -0.98
CA VAL A 114 -8.44 -0.54 -0.76
C VAL A 114 -9.62 -1.29 -0.15
N LYS A 115 -9.82 -2.52 -0.61
CA LYS A 115 -10.67 -3.53 -0.01
C LYS A 115 -9.85 -4.79 0.22
N VAL A 116 -10.03 -5.40 1.39
CA VAL A 116 -9.41 -6.68 1.76
C VAL A 116 -10.53 -7.66 2.09
N ALA A 117 -10.51 -8.85 1.50
CA ALA A 117 -11.51 -9.90 1.65
C ALA A 117 -10.86 -11.27 1.89
#